data_AF-A0A936TFA7-F1
#
_entry.id   AF-A0A936TFA7-F1
#
_cell.length_a   1.000
_cell.length_b   1.000
_cell.length_c   1.000
_cell.angle_alpha   90.00
_cell.angle_beta   90.00
_cell.angle_gamma   90.00
#
_symmetry.space_group_name_H-M   'P 1'
#
loop_
_entity.id
_entity.type
_entity.pdbx_description
1 polymer ?
#
loop_
_entity_poly.entity_id
_entity_poly.type
_entity_poly.pdbx_seq_one_letter_code
_entity_poly.pdbx_strand_id
1 'polypeptide(L)'
;MEVAHGGTIEGTVTLDGAVPEPKAFNLITFPDPAYCGRISNGRGWRLLHDFVVGHQGGLKDAVVLLEGVEAGKPFEVSVPLIEARDCMFQPFMTVVRNGHAVEVINMDPVMHDIQGYEASLEAGARVLFNTPLVMNHQHRRGDLHALHNHAPGKSLVGPIYLNKGRRTFYMQCGFHAYMESWAMAVNNPYYALTDAEGKFKIDQIPRYLSIGRMASSDRTREN
;
A
#
# COMPACT_ATOMS: atom_id res chain seq x y z
N MET A 1 -9.53 -6.90 -25.83
CA MET A 1 -10.71 -7.48 -26.48
C MET A 1 -11.79 -7.59 -25.43
N GLU A 2 -13.05 -7.27 -25.76
CA GLU A 2 -14.17 -7.51 -24.85
C GLU A 2 -14.31 -9.02 -24.59
N VAL A 3 -14.46 -9.45 -23.33
CA VAL A 3 -14.64 -10.87 -23.01
C VAL A 3 -16.11 -11.21 -23.16
N ALA A 4 -16.50 -11.64 -24.37
CA ALA A 4 -17.85 -12.06 -24.65
C ALA A 4 -18.28 -13.19 -23.69
N HIS A 5 -19.39 -12.96 -22.98
CA HIS A 5 -19.96 -13.90 -22.00
C HIS A 5 -19.02 -14.31 -20.85
N GLY A 6 -18.15 -13.41 -20.40
CA GLY A 6 -17.31 -13.63 -19.23
C GLY A 6 -18.10 -13.85 -17.94
N GLY A 7 -17.52 -14.63 -17.02
CA GLY A 7 -18.04 -14.83 -15.67
C GLY A 7 -17.78 -13.63 -14.75
N THR A 8 -18.37 -13.69 -13.56
CA THR A 8 -18.15 -12.72 -12.48
C THR A 8 -17.88 -13.50 -11.19
N ILE A 9 -16.89 -13.04 -10.42
CA ILE A 9 -16.69 -13.44 -9.03
C ILE A 9 -16.94 -12.22 -8.17
N GLU A 10 -17.78 -12.38 -7.16
CA GLU A 10 -18.02 -11.39 -6.12
C GLU A 10 -18.01 -12.08 -4.77
N GLY A 11 -17.64 -11.33 -3.74
CA GLY A 11 -17.51 -11.89 -2.40
C GLY A 11 -17.17 -10.84 -1.36
N THR A 12 -16.91 -11.33 -0.16
CA THR A 12 -16.51 -10.49 0.98
C THR A 12 -15.33 -11.15 1.67
N VAL A 13 -14.25 -10.39 1.85
CA VAL A 13 -13.12 -10.78 2.69
C VAL A 13 -13.40 -10.27 4.09
N THR A 14 -13.43 -11.17 5.06
CA THR A 14 -13.58 -10.84 6.46
C THR A 14 -12.32 -11.21 7.22
N LEU A 15 -12.04 -10.48 8.29
CA LEU A 15 -11.08 -10.89 9.30
C LEU A 15 -11.82 -11.78 10.31
N ASP A 16 -11.33 -13.00 10.49
CA ASP A 16 -11.77 -13.87 11.57
C ASP A 16 -11.01 -13.55 12.87
N GLY A 17 -11.70 -13.60 14.00
CA GLY A 17 -11.15 -13.25 15.32
C GLY A 17 -11.04 -11.75 15.61
N ALA A 18 -10.19 -11.41 16.57
CA ALA A 18 -10.01 -10.03 17.02
C ALA A 18 -9.19 -9.21 16.02
N VAL A 19 -9.55 -7.93 15.87
CA VAL A 19 -8.74 -6.97 15.11
C VAL A 19 -7.38 -6.81 15.80
N PRO A 20 -6.24 -7.00 15.10
CA PRO A 20 -4.93 -6.79 15.69
C PRO A 20 -4.78 -5.37 16.24
N GLU A 21 -4.17 -5.26 17.42
CA GLU A 21 -3.82 -3.97 18.00
C GLU A 21 -2.84 -3.22 17.07
N PRO A 22 -3.02 -1.89 16.90
CA PRO A 22 -2.14 -1.11 16.04
C PRO A 22 -0.72 -1.09 16.60
N LYS A 23 0.27 -1.06 15.70
CA LYS A 23 1.67 -0.85 16.10
C LYS A 23 1.83 0.58 16.62
N ALA A 24 2.47 0.73 17.77
CA ALA A 24 2.69 2.03 18.41
C ALA A 24 4.15 2.48 18.29
N PHE A 25 4.36 3.71 17.86
CA PHE A 25 5.68 4.32 17.70
C PHE A 25 5.78 5.60 18.53
N ASN A 26 6.78 5.67 19.40
CA ASN A 26 6.97 6.81 20.29
C ASN A 26 7.53 8.01 19.52
N LEU A 27 6.79 9.11 19.48
CA LEU A 27 7.17 10.35 18.80
C LEU A 27 7.94 11.34 19.71
N ILE A 28 8.00 11.11 21.01
CA ILE A 28 8.63 12.01 21.99
C ILE A 28 10.14 12.09 21.79
N THR A 29 10.75 11.04 21.26
CA THR A 29 12.20 10.97 20.99
C THR A 29 12.61 11.65 19.69
N PHE A 30 11.65 12.17 18.91
CA PHE A 30 11.94 12.79 17.61
C PHE A 30 12.29 14.28 17.76
N PRO A 31 13.08 14.85 16.84
CA PRO A 31 13.68 16.19 17.00
C PRO A 31 12.68 17.35 17.05
N ASP A 32 11.43 17.14 16.64
CA ASP A 32 10.40 18.19 16.54
C ASP A 32 9.12 17.82 17.32
N PRO A 33 9.06 18.11 18.64
CA PRO A 33 7.90 17.77 19.46
C PRO A 33 6.61 18.46 19.04
N ALA A 34 6.66 19.63 18.40
CA ALA A 34 5.47 20.38 18.00
C ALA A 34 4.83 19.76 16.76
N TYR A 35 5.62 19.55 15.70
CA TYR A 35 5.16 18.91 14.48
C TYR A 35 4.77 17.45 14.71
N CYS A 36 5.64 16.69 15.39
CA CYS A 36 5.39 15.27 15.69
C CYS A 36 4.23 15.10 16.70
N GLY A 37 4.11 15.99 17.69
CA GLY A 37 3.04 15.94 18.69
C GLY A 37 1.65 16.02 18.07
N ARG A 38 1.47 16.78 16.98
CA ARG A 38 0.19 16.91 16.27
C ARG A 38 -0.25 15.61 15.58
N ILE A 39 0.68 14.85 15.00
CA ILE A 39 0.35 13.56 14.36
C ILE A 39 0.28 12.39 15.36
N SER A 40 0.45 12.67 16.65
CA SER A 40 0.33 11.70 17.73
C SER A 40 -1.13 11.53 18.18
N ASN A 41 -1.38 10.51 19.01
CA ASN A 41 -2.64 10.30 19.72
C ASN A 41 -2.86 11.23 20.93
N GLY A 42 -2.15 12.36 21.00
CA GLY A 42 -2.16 13.29 22.14
C GLY A 42 -1.33 12.83 23.35
N ARG A 43 -0.78 11.61 23.31
CA ARG A 43 0.15 11.06 24.33
C ARG A 43 1.55 10.84 23.78
N GLY A 44 1.85 11.40 22.60
CA GLY A 44 3.15 11.26 21.95
C GLY A 44 3.34 9.94 21.21
N TRP A 45 2.28 9.17 20.92
CA TRP A 45 2.38 7.93 20.13
C TRP A 45 1.75 8.07 18.75
N ARG A 46 2.43 7.58 17.72
CA ARG A 46 1.87 7.34 16.39
C ARG A 46 1.36 5.90 16.34
N LEU A 47 0.11 5.71 15.90
CA LEU A 47 -0.48 4.40 15.73
C LEU A 47 -0.55 4.06 14.24
N LEU A 48 0.03 2.92 13.86
CA LEU A 48 -0.10 2.35 12.53
C LEU A 48 -1.19 1.28 12.56
N HIS A 49 -2.29 1.56 11.87
CA HIS A 49 -3.39 0.62 11.66
C HIS A 49 -3.17 -0.13 10.34
N ASP A 50 -2.46 -1.24 10.39
CA ASP A 50 -2.19 -2.11 9.24
C ASP A 50 -3.35 -3.07 8.92
N PHE A 51 -4.37 -3.12 9.79
CA PHE A 51 -5.65 -3.77 9.55
C PHE A 51 -6.78 -2.75 9.71
N VAL A 52 -7.52 -2.48 8.63
CA VAL A 52 -8.72 -1.64 8.65
C VAL A 52 -9.93 -2.54 8.47
N VAL A 53 -10.72 -2.69 9.53
CA VAL A 53 -11.82 -3.65 9.58
C VAL A 53 -13.14 -2.91 9.84
N GLY A 54 -14.11 -3.12 8.96
CA GLY A 54 -15.45 -2.57 9.08
C GLY A 54 -16.24 -3.21 10.23
N HIS A 55 -17.37 -2.61 10.61
CA HIS A 55 -18.17 -3.04 11.77
C HIS A 55 -18.67 -4.49 11.71
N GLN A 56 -18.77 -5.07 10.51
CA GLN A 56 -19.20 -6.46 10.30
C GLN A 56 -18.02 -7.43 10.07
N GLY A 57 -16.78 -7.03 10.39
CA GLY A 57 -15.57 -7.83 10.20
C GLY A 57 -14.98 -7.77 8.79
N GLY A 58 -15.56 -6.99 7.88
CA GLY A 58 -15.04 -6.81 6.52
C GLY A 58 -13.64 -6.18 6.51
N LEU A 59 -12.68 -6.82 5.85
CA LEU A 59 -11.29 -6.35 5.78
C LEU A 59 -11.10 -5.44 4.56
N LYS A 60 -10.79 -4.17 4.79
CA LYS A 60 -10.53 -3.19 3.74
C LYS A 60 -9.14 -3.35 3.13
N ASP A 61 -9.01 -2.98 1.85
CA ASP A 61 -7.77 -2.95 1.07
C ASP A 61 -7.08 -4.31 0.92
N ALA A 62 -7.80 -5.41 1.13
CA ALA A 62 -7.32 -6.75 0.81
C ALA A 62 -7.28 -6.93 -0.72
N VAL A 63 -6.16 -7.42 -1.25
CA VAL A 63 -6.01 -7.70 -2.68
C VAL A 63 -6.52 -9.10 -2.99
N VAL A 64 -7.58 -9.19 -3.79
CA VAL A 64 -8.08 -10.45 -4.38
C VAL A 64 -7.63 -10.50 -5.83
N LEU A 65 -7.05 -11.62 -6.28
CA LEU A 65 -6.55 -11.76 -7.65
C LEU A 65 -6.76 -13.17 -8.18
N LEU A 66 -6.91 -13.30 -9.50
CA LEU A 66 -6.94 -14.59 -10.19
C LEU A 66 -5.54 -14.94 -10.72
N GLU A 67 -5.15 -16.20 -10.54
CA GLU A 67 -3.91 -16.74 -11.10
C GLU A 67 -4.20 -17.60 -12.33
N GLY A 68 -3.17 -17.87 -13.14
CA GLY A 68 -3.28 -18.73 -14.32
C GLY A 68 -4.11 -18.16 -15.48
N VAL A 69 -4.34 -16.84 -15.51
CA VAL A 69 -5.07 -16.19 -16.60
C VAL A 69 -4.14 -15.91 -17.78
N GLU A 70 -4.29 -16.65 -18.87
CA GLU A 70 -3.48 -16.51 -20.09
C GLU A 70 -4.00 -15.46 -21.10
N ALA A 71 -5.31 -15.22 -21.17
CA ALA A 71 -5.93 -14.29 -22.11
C ALA A 71 -7.22 -13.69 -21.54
N GLY A 72 -7.51 -12.41 -21.82
CA GLY A 72 -8.71 -11.77 -21.30
C GLY A 72 -8.87 -10.30 -21.71
N LYS A 73 -9.47 -9.51 -20.81
CA LYS A 73 -9.60 -8.06 -21.00
C LYS A 73 -8.22 -7.37 -21.06
N PRO A 74 -8.10 -6.17 -21.64
CA PRO A 74 -6.84 -5.44 -21.69
C PRO A 74 -6.24 -5.27 -20.28
N PHE A 75 -4.92 -5.44 -20.18
CA PHE A 75 -4.20 -5.25 -18.92
C PHE A 75 -3.63 -3.84 -18.82
N GLU A 76 -4.51 -2.91 -18.49
CA GLU A 76 -4.17 -1.52 -18.21
C GLU A 76 -3.98 -1.36 -16.70
N VAL A 77 -2.81 -0.89 -16.30
CA VAL A 77 -2.52 -0.52 -14.91
C VAL A 77 -2.01 0.90 -14.97
N SER A 78 -2.73 1.82 -14.32
CA SER A 78 -2.25 3.18 -14.12
C SER A 78 -1.00 3.16 -13.26
N VAL A 79 -0.13 4.16 -13.44
CA VAL A 79 0.97 4.39 -12.50
C VAL A 79 0.34 4.72 -11.14
N PRO A 80 0.53 3.89 -10.10
CA PRO A 80 -0.05 4.20 -8.80
C PRO A 80 0.70 5.39 -8.19
N LEU A 81 -0.08 6.34 -7.67
CA LEU A 81 0.42 7.47 -6.92
C LEU A 81 0.44 7.13 -5.43
N ILE A 82 1.58 7.37 -4.78
CA ILE A 82 1.76 7.31 -3.34
C ILE A 82 2.10 8.71 -2.84
N GLU A 83 1.28 9.26 -1.95
CA GLU A 83 1.51 10.54 -1.32
C GLU A 83 2.14 10.36 0.06
N ALA A 84 3.19 11.11 0.37
CA ALA A 84 3.67 11.30 1.74
C ALA A 84 2.90 12.48 2.35
N ARG A 85 1.92 12.19 3.20
CA ARG A 85 1.02 13.18 3.79
C ARG A 85 0.87 12.92 5.29
N ASP A 86 1.09 13.96 6.09
CA ASP A 86 1.11 13.88 7.54
C ASP A 86 2.03 12.78 8.06
N CYS A 87 3.21 12.64 7.43
CA CYS A 87 4.11 11.52 7.68
C CYS A 87 3.39 10.17 7.61
N MET A 88 2.61 9.94 6.56
CA MET A 88 2.11 8.62 6.15
C MET A 88 2.30 8.47 4.66
N PHE A 89 2.52 7.25 4.19
CA PHE A 89 2.36 6.95 2.78
C PHE A 89 0.92 6.49 2.51
N GLN A 90 0.27 7.12 1.55
CA GLN A 90 -1.11 6.82 1.17
C GLN A 90 -1.21 6.58 -0.34
N PRO A 91 -1.93 5.55 -0.80
CA PRO A 91 -2.66 4.56 0.01
C PRO A 91 -1.70 3.58 0.73
N PHE A 92 -2.17 3.00 1.84
CA PHE A 92 -1.41 1.99 2.58
C PHE A 92 -1.26 0.70 1.78
N MET A 93 -2.26 0.33 0.98
CA MET A 93 -2.23 -0.82 0.09
C MET A 93 -2.61 -0.40 -1.33
N THR A 94 -1.83 -0.85 -2.31
CA THR A 94 -2.10 -0.65 -3.74
C THR A 94 -1.75 -1.89 -4.57
N VAL A 95 -1.97 -1.80 -5.87
CA VAL A 95 -1.49 -2.77 -6.86
C VAL A 95 -0.45 -2.14 -7.77
N VAL A 96 0.53 -2.93 -8.15
CA VAL A 96 1.59 -2.52 -9.07
C VAL A 96 1.75 -3.55 -10.18
N ARG A 97 2.45 -3.18 -11.24
CA ARG A 97 2.86 -4.10 -12.29
C ARG A 97 4.38 -4.11 -12.39
N ASN A 98 4.97 -5.31 -12.42
CA ASN A 98 6.41 -5.44 -12.55
C ASN A 98 6.89 -4.78 -13.85
N GLY A 99 7.95 -3.97 -13.77
CA GLY A 99 8.48 -3.15 -14.87
C GLY A 99 7.72 -1.86 -15.15
N HIS A 100 6.62 -1.58 -14.45
CA HIS A 100 5.91 -0.30 -14.54
C HIS A 100 6.37 0.67 -13.45
N ALA A 101 6.12 1.95 -13.69
CA ALA A 101 6.43 3.00 -12.74
C ALA A 101 5.50 3.00 -11.51
N VAL A 102 6.04 3.50 -10.41
CA VAL A 102 5.30 4.03 -9.26
C VAL A 102 5.61 5.52 -9.18
N GLU A 103 4.61 6.32 -8.85
CA GLU A 103 4.76 7.76 -8.62
C GLU A 103 4.69 8.04 -7.12
N VAL A 104 5.63 8.83 -6.59
CA VAL A 104 5.68 9.23 -5.19
C VAL A 104 5.79 10.74 -5.08
N ILE A 105 4.91 11.36 -4.29
CA ILE A 105 4.87 12.81 -4.08
C ILE A 105 4.98 13.13 -2.60
N ASN A 106 5.84 14.07 -2.24
CA ASN A 106 5.87 14.63 -0.90
C ASN A 106 4.81 15.73 -0.76
N MET A 107 3.84 15.54 0.13
CA MET A 107 2.85 16.55 0.49
C MET A 107 3.18 17.25 1.81
N ASP A 108 4.30 16.90 2.45
CA ASP A 108 4.68 17.41 3.76
C ASP A 108 5.70 18.57 3.68
N PRO A 109 5.71 19.47 4.67
CA PRO A 109 6.75 20.49 4.84
C PRO A 109 8.08 19.93 5.37
N VAL A 110 8.25 18.60 5.37
CA VAL A 110 9.46 17.89 5.83
C VAL A 110 9.95 16.93 4.75
N MET A 111 11.25 16.67 4.73
CA MET A 111 11.85 15.67 3.84
C MET A 111 11.63 14.26 4.39
N HIS A 112 11.43 13.30 3.49
CA HIS A 112 11.41 11.87 3.81
C HIS A 112 12.54 11.14 3.10
N ASP A 113 12.88 9.96 3.58
CA ASP A 113 13.85 9.04 2.94
C ASP A 113 13.10 7.81 2.45
N ILE A 114 12.75 7.72 1.16
CA ILE A 114 11.95 6.60 0.66
C ILE A 114 12.85 5.40 0.32
N GLN A 115 12.54 4.27 0.94
CA GLN A 115 13.20 3.00 0.70
C GLN A 115 12.19 2.02 0.12
N GLY A 116 12.45 1.54 -1.09
CA GLY A 116 11.62 0.56 -1.77
C GLY A 116 12.20 -0.83 -1.64
N TYR A 117 11.37 -1.82 -1.41
CA TYR A 117 11.77 -3.21 -1.21
C TYR A 117 10.87 -4.15 -2.01
N GLU A 118 11.44 -5.30 -2.37
CA GLU A 118 10.66 -6.48 -2.69
C GLU A 118 10.74 -7.49 -1.55
N ALA A 119 9.65 -8.22 -1.28
CA ALA A 119 9.61 -9.22 -0.23
C ALA A 119 9.03 -10.55 -0.71
N SER A 120 9.52 -11.64 -0.13
CA SER A 120 8.87 -12.96 -0.15
C SER A 120 9.04 -13.65 1.19
N LEU A 121 8.16 -14.61 1.48
CA LEU A 121 8.24 -15.39 2.73
C LEU A 121 9.52 -16.23 2.79
N GLU A 122 9.94 -16.81 1.66
CA GLU A 122 11.07 -17.73 1.61
C GLU A 122 12.43 -17.03 1.64
N ALA A 123 12.55 -15.87 0.98
CA ALA A 123 13.83 -15.22 0.73
C ALA A 123 13.93 -13.82 1.35
N GLY A 124 13.01 -13.46 2.24
CA GLY A 124 13.01 -12.19 2.99
C GLY A 124 12.89 -10.96 2.10
N ALA A 125 13.30 -9.80 2.63
CA ALA A 125 13.26 -8.53 1.91
C ALA A 125 14.56 -8.24 1.15
N ARG A 126 14.46 -7.60 -0.01
CA ARG A 126 15.60 -7.03 -0.76
C ARG A 126 15.31 -5.58 -1.12
N VAL A 127 16.30 -4.71 -0.93
CA VAL A 127 16.23 -3.29 -1.34
C VAL A 127 16.18 -3.18 -2.87
N LEU A 128 15.24 -2.37 -3.36
CA LEU A 128 15.12 -1.94 -4.75
C LEU A 128 15.75 -0.57 -4.96
N PHE A 129 15.46 0.38 -4.08
CA PHE A 129 16.01 1.73 -4.12
C PHE A 129 16.00 2.36 -2.73
N ASN A 130 16.85 3.38 -2.58
CA ASN A 130 16.81 4.33 -1.48
C ASN A 130 17.00 5.73 -2.09
N THR A 131 16.06 6.64 -1.85
CA THR A 131 16.08 7.98 -2.47
C THR A 131 15.46 9.01 -1.53
N PRO A 132 16.06 10.21 -1.38
CA PRO A 132 15.43 11.28 -0.63
C PRO A 132 14.17 11.78 -1.36
N LEU A 133 13.06 11.83 -0.64
CA LEU A 133 11.82 12.43 -1.06
C LEU A 133 11.77 13.88 -0.53
N VAL A 134 12.25 14.80 -1.35
CA VAL A 134 12.44 16.21 -0.98
C VAL A 134 11.12 16.94 -0.74
N MET A 135 11.11 17.88 0.20
CA MET A 135 9.96 18.77 0.44
C MET A 135 9.75 19.73 -0.73
N ASN A 136 8.51 20.21 -0.91
CA ASN A 136 8.20 21.25 -1.89
C ASN A 136 8.95 22.57 -1.58
N HIS A 137 9.39 23.28 -2.63
CA HIS A 137 9.98 24.63 -2.54
C HIS A 137 9.06 25.68 -1.89
N GLN A 138 7.75 25.43 -1.85
CA GLN A 138 6.79 26.28 -1.13
C GLN A 138 7.00 26.24 0.39
N HIS A 139 7.65 25.20 0.91
CA HIS A 139 8.01 25.08 2.32
C HIS A 139 9.42 25.60 2.58
N ARG A 140 9.58 26.36 3.67
CA ARG A 140 10.88 26.88 4.10
C ARG A 140 11.46 25.95 5.17
N ARG A 141 12.70 25.51 4.96
CA ARG A 141 13.42 24.71 5.96
C ARG A 141 13.50 25.49 7.28
N GLY A 142 13.07 24.88 8.37
CA GLY A 142 13.12 25.48 9.71
C GLY A 142 11.95 26.40 10.06
N ASP A 143 10.98 26.59 9.15
CA ASP A 143 9.71 27.21 9.49
C ASP A 143 8.77 26.17 10.11
N LEU A 144 8.96 25.93 11.41
CA LEU A 144 8.19 24.96 12.20
C LEU A 144 6.73 25.38 12.41
N HIS A 145 6.41 26.63 12.10
CA HIS A 145 5.06 27.18 12.13
C HIS A 145 4.42 27.26 10.74
N ALA A 146 5.12 26.80 9.70
CA ALA A 146 4.52 26.58 8.39
C ALA A 146 3.36 25.60 8.61
N LEU A 147 2.16 26.17 8.67
CA LEU A 147 0.89 25.48 8.77
C LEU A 147 0.90 24.28 7.82
N HIS A 148 0.16 23.23 8.20
CA HIS A 148 -0.06 21.96 7.47
C HIS A 148 -0.75 22.13 6.11
N ASN A 149 -0.27 23.07 5.32
CA ASN A 149 -0.66 23.29 3.96
C ASN A 149 0.02 22.20 3.16
N HIS A 150 -0.68 21.09 2.97
CA HIS A 150 -0.20 20.07 2.07
C HIS A 150 -0.09 20.64 0.66
N ALA A 151 1.13 20.64 0.15
CA ALA A 151 1.40 21.12 -1.19
C ALA A 151 2.27 20.10 -1.93
N PRO A 152 1.93 19.77 -3.18
CA PRO A 152 2.67 18.75 -3.91
C PRO A 152 4.09 19.20 -4.18
N GLY A 153 5.05 18.42 -3.69
CA GLY A 153 6.45 18.51 -4.06
C GLY A 153 6.69 18.00 -5.49
N LYS A 154 7.97 17.90 -5.86
CA LYS A 154 8.35 17.29 -7.13
C LYS A 154 7.96 15.81 -7.11
N SER A 155 7.22 15.39 -8.13
CA SER A 155 6.91 13.99 -8.35
C SER A 155 8.18 13.18 -8.66
N LEU A 156 8.32 12.05 -7.96
CA LEU A 156 9.31 11.03 -8.23
C LEU A 156 8.62 9.85 -8.92
N VAL A 157 8.96 9.61 -10.18
CA VAL A 157 8.41 8.51 -10.98
C VAL A 157 9.54 7.56 -11.33
N GLY A 158 9.39 6.28 -11.00
CA GLY A 158 10.42 5.29 -11.27
C GLY A 158 9.87 3.88 -11.44
N PRO A 159 10.43 3.06 -12.35
CA PRO A 159 10.01 1.68 -12.52
C PRO A 159 10.39 0.82 -11.30
N ILE A 160 9.54 -0.14 -10.96
CA ILE A 160 9.90 -1.22 -10.03
C ILE A 160 10.21 -2.49 -10.80
N TYR A 161 11.32 -3.15 -10.46
CA TYR A 161 11.71 -4.43 -11.05
C TYR A 161 11.84 -5.48 -9.95
N LEU A 162 10.82 -6.32 -9.84
CA LEU A 162 10.75 -7.45 -8.94
C LEU A 162 11.39 -8.68 -9.59
N ASN A 163 12.13 -9.44 -8.79
CA ASN A 163 12.70 -10.71 -9.18
C ASN A 163 11.62 -11.76 -9.39
N LYS A 164 11.95 -12.78 -10.20
CA LYS A 164 11.06 -13.92 -10.45
C LYS A 164 10.60 -14.55 -9.12
N GLY A 165 9.30 -14.79 -8.99
CA GLY A 165 8.68 -15.37 -7.79
C GLY A 165 8.38 -14.37 -6.68
N ARG A 166 8.79 -13.11 -6.79
CA ARG A 166 8.46 -12.05 -5.84
C ARG A 166 7.30 -11.21 -6.34
N ARG A 167 6.31 -11.00 -5.48
CA ARG A 167 5.10 -10.24 -5.82
C ARG A 167 4.79 -9.12 -4.85
N THR A 168 5.44 -9.07 -3.70
CA THR A 168 5.22 -7.99 -2.73
C THR A 168 6.25 -6.90 -2.95
N PHE A 169 5.78 -5.69 -3.22
CA PHE A 169 6.55 -4.45 -3.11
C PHE A 169 6.12 -3.76 -1.82
N TYR A 170 7.04 -3.17 -1.07
CA TYR A 170 6.67 -2.22 -0.03
C TYR A 170 7.65 -1.07 0.01
N MET A 171 7.16 0.10 0.39
CA MET A 171 7.92 1.32 0.57
C MET A 171 7.86 1.73 2.04
N GLN A 172 9.00 2.08 2.60
CA GLN A 172 9.13 2.55 3.97
C GLN A 172 9.95 3.83 4.01
N CYS A 173 9.66 4.72 4.98
CA CYS A 173 10.57 5.82 5.26
C CYS A 173 11.76 5.33 6.10
N GLY A 174 12.98 5.65 5.69
CA GLY A 174 14.21 5.34 6.42
C GLY A 174 14.30 6.03 7.78
N PHE A 175 13.61 7.16 7.96
CA PHE A 175 13.54 7.87 9.24
C PHE A 175 12.42 7.37 10.15
N HIS A 176 11.33 6.86 9.56
CA HIS A 176 10.09 6.56 10.28
C HIS A 176 9.53 5.21 9.88
N ALA A 177 9.71 4.20 10.73
CA ALA A 177 9.24 2.84 10.47
C ALA A 177 7.71 2.70 10.40
N TYR A 178 6.94 3.69 10.87
CA TYR A 178 5.48 3.70 10.72
C TYR A 178 5.00 4.19 9.35
N MET A 179 5.89 4.81 8.56
CA MET A 179 5.54 5.29 7.22
C MET A 179 5.73 4.15 6.24
N GLU A 180 4.66 3.39 6.03
CA GLU A 180 4.65 2.24 5.14
C GLU A 180 3.58 2.40 4.06
N SER A 181 3.88 1.92 2.85
CA SER A 181 2.89 1.63 1.81
C SER A 181 3.28 0.33 1.13
N TRP A 182 2.33 -0.57 1.03
CA TRP A 182 2.49 -1.90 0.47
C TRP A 182 1.89 -1.94 -0.94
N ALA A 183 2.36 -2.85 -1.77
CA ALA A 183 1.73 -3.19 -3.03
C ALA A 183 1.87 -4.66 -3.38
N MET A 184 0.83 -5.19 -4.02
CA MET A 184 0.87 -6.50 -4.67
C MET A 184 1.09 -6.34 -6.17
N ALA A 185 2.09 -7.03 -6.70
CA ALA A 185 2.35 -7.11 -8.11
C ALA A 185 1.37 -8.08 -8.79
N VAL A 186 0.57 -7.53 -9.68
CA VAL A 186 -0.39 -8.27 -10.52
C VAL A 186 0.21 -8.51 -11.90
N ASN A 187 -0.09 -9.66 -12.48
CA ASN A 187 0.39 -10.07 -13.81
C ASN A 187 -0.74 -10.14 -14.86
N ASN A 188 -1.98 -9.89 -14.44
CA ASN A 188 -3.16 -9.90 -15.28
C ASN A 188 -4.21 -8.91 -14.71
N PRO A 189 -5.25 -8.52 -15.48
CA PRO A 189 -6.23 -7.50 -15.08
C PRO A 189 -7.35 -8.00 -14.15
N TYR A 190 -7.29 -9.23 -13.68
CA TYR A 190 -8.34 -9.83 -12.86
C TYR A 190 -7.95 -9.78 -11.40
N TYR A 191 -8.09 -8.59 -10.82
CA TYR A 191 -7.87 -8.33 -9.42
C TYR A 191 -8.89 -7.30 -8.90
N ALA A 192 -9.01 -7.21 -7.59
CA ALA A 192 -9.78 -6.18 -6.90
C ALA A 192 -9.11 -5.87 -5.55
N LEU A 193 -9.23 -4.63 -5.10
CA LEU A 193 -9.08 -4.29 -3.68
C LEU A 193 -10.46 -4.29 -3.03
N THR A 194 -10.55 -4.78 -1.81
CA THR A 194 -11.78 -4.74 -1.05
C THR A 194 -12.12 -3.34 -0.54
N ASP A 195 -13.41 -3.03 -0.50
CA ASP A 195 -13.92 -1.78 0.09
C ASP A 195 -13.92 -1.82 1.64
N ALA A 196 -14.48 -0.78 2.27
CA ALA A 196 -14.53 -0.66 3.73
C ALA A 196 -15.34 -1.79 4.41
N GLU A 197 -16.23 -2.44 3.68
CA GLU A 197 -17.03 -3.58 4.12
C GLU A 197 -16.41 -4.92 3.71
N GLY A 198 -15.21 -4.92 3.12
CA GLY A 198 -14.51 -6.11 2.67
C GLY A 198 -15.02 -6.67 1.34
N LYS A 199 -15.92 -5.98 0.63
CA LYS A 199 -16.53 -6.49 -0.60
C LYS A 199 -15.63 -6.29 -1.80
N PHE A 200 -15.71 -7.22 -2.75
CA PHE A 200 -15.02 -7.12 -4.03
C PHE A 200 -15.86 -7.69 -5.17
N LYS A 201 -15.53 -7.29 -6.39
CA LYS A 201 -16.08 -7.83 -7.64
C LYS A 201 -15.00 -7.88 -8.71
N ILE A 202 -14.88 -9.00 -9.40
CA ILE A 202 -14.03 -9.22 -10.57
C ILE A 202 -14.94 -9.71 -11.70
N ASP A 203 -15.03 -8.94 -12.77
CA ASP A 203 -15.90 -9.20 -13.91
C ASP A 203 -15.12 -9.68 -15.15
N GLN A 204 -15.87 -10.02 -16.20
CA GLN A 204 -15.33 -10.39 -17.51
C GLN A 204 -14.31 -11.54 -17.45
N ILE A 205 -14.50 -12.47 -16.51
CA ILE A 205 -13.60 -13.59 -16.30
C ILE A 205 -13.75 -14.57 -17.47
N PRO A 206 -12.66 -14.97 -18.14
CA PRO A 206 -12.74 -15.89 -19.26
C PRO A 206 -13.30 -17.25 -18.85
N ARG A 207 -14.17 -17.83 -19.68
CA ARG A 207 -14.82 -19.12 -19.40
C ARG A 207 -13.86 -20.32 -19.32
N TYR A 208 -12.70 -20.22 -19.96
CA TYR A 208 -11.71 -21.29 -19.92
C TYR A 208 -11.05 -21.43 -18.54
N LEU A 209 -11.14 -20.41 -17.70
CA LEU A 209 -10.56 -20.42 -16.36
C LEU A 209 -11.43 -21.31 -15.45
N SER A 210 -10.90 -22.45 -15.04
CA SER A 210 -11.49 -23.28 -14.00
C SER A 210 -11.06 -22.74 -12.64
N ILE A 211 -12.01 -22.26 -11.84
CA ILE A 211 -11.72 -21.76 -10.49
C ILE A 211 -11.54 -22.98 -9.58
N GLY A 212 -10.31 -23.28 -9.20
CA GLY A 212 -10.01 -24.25 -8.14
C GLY A 212 -10.57 -23.78 -6.78
N ARG A 213 -10.84 -24.70 -5.85
CA ARG A 213 -11.31 -24.35 -4.49
C ARG A 213 -10.34 -23.36 -3.84
N MET A 214 -10.86 -22.19 -3.42
CA MET A 214 -10.13 -21.24 -2.58
C MET A 214 -9.61 -21.96 -1.33
N ALA A 215 -8.30 -22.03 -1.16
CA ALA A 215 -7.69 -22.37 0.11
C ALA A 215 -7.59 -21.08 0.94
N SER A 216 -8.25 -21.05 2.10
CA SER A 216 -8.04 -20.01 3.09
C SER A 216 -6.60 -20.11 3.61
N SER A 217 -5.79 -19.08 3.38
CA SER A 217 -4.53 -18.95 4.12
C SER A 217 -4.84 -18.38 5.50
N ASP A 218 -4.88 -19.27 6.49
CA ASP A 218 -4.90 -18.88 7.89
C ASP A 218 -3.65 -18.04 8.17
N ARG A 219 -3.85 -16.75 8.43
CA ARG A 219 -2.81 -15.86 8.94
C ARG A 219 -2.92 -15.81 10.46
N THR A 220 -2.53 -16.89 11.11
CA THR A 220 -2.20 -16.83 12.53
C THR A 220 -0.79 -16.27 12.65
N ARG A 221 -0.64 -15.10 13.30
CA ARG A 221 0.66 -14.70 13.86
C ARG A 221 0.89 -15.57 15.09
N GLU A 222 1.78 -16.55 14.98
CA GLU A 222 2.40 -17.13 16.16
C GLU A 222 3.50 -16.17 16.64
N ASN A 223 3.24 -15.63 17.85
CA ASN A 223 4.10 -14.89 18.80
C ASN A 223 4.94 -13.71 18.30
#